data_AF-A0A9D1FG63-F1
#
_entry.id   AF-A0A9D1FG63-F1
#
_cell.length_a   1.000
_cell.length_b   1.000
_cell.length_c   1.000
_cell.angle_alpha   90.00
_cell.angle_beta   90.00
_cell.angle_gamma   90.00
#
_symmetry.space_group_name_H-M   'P 1'
#
loop_
_entity.id
_entity.type
_entity.pdbx_description
1 polymer ?
#
loop_
_entity_poly.entity_id
_entity_poly.type
_entity_poly.pdbx_seq_one_letter_code
_entity_poly.pdbx_strand_id
1 'polypeptide(L)'
;MQFKKTIPYKLKRIIPMLGIAGASLFMGGCEKEEPLRDVELYFSDNNFEIFDTNAIQEAIDQQDVRTVYLVATGGWETMWKNNIKIFVESTLRPSINMSPKVRGKGDFNFRPGQASLVPEDSLWITQQGWTINKYRSPKEYQ
;
A
#
# COMPACT_ATOMS: atom_id res chain seq x y z
N MET A 1 -44.05 -1.82 23.59
CA MET A 1 -43.91 -2.95 22.64
C MET A 1 -42.49 -2.97 22.11
N GLN A 2 -41.72 -4.02 22.41
CA GLN A 2 -40.32 -4.16 21.97
C GLN A 2 -40.27 -5.18 20.83
N PHE A 3 -39.89 -4.74 19.62
CA PHE A 3 -39.63 -5.63 18.51
C PHE A 3 -38.14 -5.95 18.45
N LYS A 4 -37.72 -7.07 19.06
CA LYS A 4 -36.43 -7.70 18.79
C LYS A 4 -36.57 -8.51 17.50
N LYS A 5 -36.12 -7.96 16.37
CA LYS A 5 -35.95 -8.72 15.12
C LYS A 5 -34.51 -9.20 15.03
N THR A 6 -34.28 -10.44 15.45
CA THR A 6 -33.06 -11.19 15.16
C THR A 6 -33.07 -11.52 13.68
N ILE A 7 -32.13 -10.98 12.90
CA ILE A 7 -31.95 -11.32 11.48
C ILE A 7 -31.05 -12.58 11.43
N PRO A 8 -31.55 -13.75 10.99
CA PRO A 8 -30.68 -14.90 10.77
C PRO A 8 -29.99 -14.75 9.40
N TYR A 9 -28.78 -14.19 9.39
CA TYR A 9 -27.94 -14.23 8.20
C TYR A 9 -27.47 -15.68 7.96
N LYS A 10 -28.17 -16.41 7.10
CA LYS A 10 -27.69 -17.67 6.53
C LYS A 10 -26.57 -17.36 5.55
N LEU A 11 -25.31 -17.43 6.00
CA LEU A 11 -24.13 -17.48 5.13
C LEU A 11 -24.26 -18.69 4.18
N LYS A 12 -24.76 -18.46 2.97
CA LYS A 12 -24.54 -19.39 1.85
C LYS A 12 -23.13 -19.16 1.34
N ARG A 13 -22.19 -19.90 1.92
CA ARG A 13 -20.79 -20.02 1.47
C ARG A 13 -20.80 -20.75 0.12
N ILE A 14 -20.95 -20.00 -0.97
CA ILE A 14 -20.73 -20.53 -2.32
C ILE A 14 -19.23 -20.43 -2.55
N ILE A 15 -18.52 -21.53 -2.27
CA ILE A 15 -17.15 -21.72 -2.73
C ILE A 15 -17.27 -22.00 -4.24
N PRO A 16 -16.75 -21.16 -5.14
CA PRO A 16 -16.58 -21.61 -6.52
C PRO A 16 -15.57 -22.76 -6.49
N MET A 17 -16.08 -23.97 -6.72
CA MET A 17 -15.27 -25.16 -6.88
C MET A 17 -14.29 -24.93 -8.02
N LEU A 18 -13.01 -25.12 -7.70
CA LEU A 18 -11.90 -25.26 -8.61
C LEU A 18 -12.29 -26.22 -9.75
N GLY A 19 -12.44 -25.68 -10.96
CA GLY A 19 -12.51 -26.50 -12.17
C GLY A 19 -11.11 -27.03 -12.47
N ILE A 20 -10.86 -28.28 -12.10
CA ILE A 20 -9.72 -29.06 -12.59
C ILE A 20 -10.01 -29.40 -14.05
N ALA A 21 -9.32 -28.74 -14.97
CA ALA A 21 -9.27 -29.14 -16.36
C ALA A 21 -7.86 -28.91 -16.91
N GLY A 22 -7.27 -29.96 -17.48
CA GLY A 22 -6.09 -29.86 -18.33
C GLY A 22 -4.81 -30.37 -17.68
N ALA A 23 -4.65 -31.69 -17.64
CA ALA A 23 -3.32 -32.27 -17.75
C ALA A 23 -2.73 -31.90 -19.12
N SER A 24 -1.85 -30.92 -19.17
CA SER A 24 -0.87 -30.78 -20.24
C SER A 24 0.48 -31.20 -19.66
N LEU A 25 0.90 -32.39 -20.07
CA LEU A 25 2.25 -32.90 -19.98
C LEU A 25 3.20 -31.88 -20.63
N PHE A 26 3.99 -31.17 -19.82
CA PHE A 26 5.28 -30.67 -20.25
C PHE A 26 6.36 -31.34 -19.41
N MET A 27 7.04 -32.27 -20.06
CA MET A 27 8.36 -32.73 -19.66
C MET A 27 9.34 -31.55 -19.69
N GLY A 28 10.32 -31.56 -18.78
CA GLY A 28 11.61 -30.91 -19.01
C GLY A 28 11.94 -29.79 -18.05
N GLY A 29 13.05 -29.97 -17.34
CA GLY A 29 13.71 -28.90 -16.59
C GLY A 29 13.22 -28.79 -15.15
N CYS A 30 14.03 -29.26 -14.21
CA CYS A 30 14.09 -28.65 -12.89
C CYS A 30 14.75 -27.27 -13.06
N GLU A 31 14.07 -26.37 -13.78
CA GLU A 31 14.39 -24.96 -13.74
C GLU A 31 13.96 -24.52 -12.36
N LYS A 32 14.94 -24.32 -11.48
CA LYS A 32 14.70 -23.60 -10.24
C LYS A 32 14.20 -22.24 -10.67
N GLU A 33 12.90 -22.00 -10.61
CA GLU A 33 12.35 -20.65 -10.66
C GLU A 33 13.15 -19.83 -9.65
N GLU A 34 13.92 -18.87 -10.14
CA GLU A 34 14.67 -18.00 -9.25
C GLU A 34 13.66 -17.28 -8.37
N PRO A 35 13.87 -17.26 -7.04
CA PRO A 35 12.90 -16.67 -6.13
C PRO A 35 12.77 -15.18 -6.47
N LEU A 36 11.56 -14.77 -6.88
CA LEU A 36 11.29 -13.37 -7.13
C LEU A 36 11.59 -12.55 -5.87
N ARG A 37 12.28 -11.43 -6.04
CA ARG A 37 12.67 -10.54 -4.95
C ARG A 37 11.74 -9.33 -4.84
N ASP A 38 11.78 -8.71 -3.68
CA ASP A 38 11.13 -7.43 -3.42
C ASP A 38 12.18 -6.32 -3.47
N VAL A 39 11.79 -5.14 -3.95
CA VAL A 39 12.65 -3.95 -4.06
C VAL A 39 12.11 -2.88 -3.13
N GLU A 40 13.00 -2.19 -2.42
CA GLU A 40 12.65 -1.05 -1.57
C GLU A 40 13.23 0.24 -2.13
N LEU A 41 12.36 1.21 -2.41
CA LEU A 41 12.72 2.55 -2.86
C LEU A 41 12.37 3.53 -1.75
N TYR A 42 13.38 4.18 -1.18
CA TYR A 42 13.22 5.05 -0.02
C TYR A 42 12.96 6.48 -0.45
N PHE A 43 12.00 7.13 0.21
CA PHE A 43 11.70 8.55 0.02
C PHE A 43 11.44 9.23 1.36
N SER A 44 11.63 10.56 1.41
CA SER A 44 11.43 11.38 2.61
C SER A 44 10.89 12.76 2.26
N ASP A 45 10.46 13.49 3.28
CA ASP A 45 9.92 14.86 3.17
C ASP A 45 10.95 15.89 2.69
N ASN A 46 12.24 15.65 2.92
CA ASN A 46 13.30 16.53 2.41
C ASN A 46 13.65 16.25 0.94
N ASN A 47 13.14 15.15 0.38
CA ASN A 47 13.44 14.67 -0.96
C ASN A 47 12.16 14.53 -1.83
N PHE A 48 11.15 15.37 -1.64
CA PHE A 48 9.94 15.34 -2.50
C PHE A 48 10.27 15.45 -4.00
N GLU A 49 11.32 16.19 -4.36
CA GLU A 49 11.80 16.33 -5.75
C GLU A 49 12.46 15.05 -6.31
N ILE A 50 12.74 14.06 -5.46
CA ILE A 50 13.34 12.76 -5.80
C ILE A 50 12.34 11.64 -5.50
N PHE A 51 11.05 11.86 -5.72
CA PHE A 51 10.15 10.74 -5.98
C PHE A 51 10.42 10.26 -7.41
N ASP A 52 11.54 9.56 -7.59
CA ASP A 52 12.05 9.20 -8.91
C ASP A 52 11.16 8.13 -9.55
N THR A 53 10.20 8.57 -10.35
CA THR A 53 9.32 7.68 -11.10
C THR A 53 10.10 6.81 -12.08
N ASN A 54 11.29 7.21 -12.52
CA ASN A 54 12.13 6.38 -13.38
C ASN A 54 12.66 5.18 -12.59
N ALA A 55 13.14 5.38 -11.37
CA ALA A 55 13.56 4.27 -10.51
C ALA A 55 12.41 3.27 -10.22
N ILE A 56 11.18 3.77 -10.10
CA ILE A 56 9.99 2.91 -9.96
C ILE A 56 9.77 2.12 -11.25
N GLN A 57 9.83 2.77 -12.41
CA GLN A 57 9.66 2.11 -13.71
C GLN A 57 10.74 1.04 -13.96
N GLU A 58 12.01 1.38 -13.72
CA GLU A 58 13.13 0.46 -13.83
C GLU A 58 12.95 -0.78 -12.95
N ALA A 59 12.44 -0.61 -11.73
CA ALA A 59 12.13 -1.73 -10.84
C ALA A 59 10.90 -2.54 -11.28
N ILE A 60 9.90 -1.91 -11.90
CA ILE A 60 8.72 -2.58 -12.46
C ILE A 60 9.10 -3.50 -13.63
N ASP A 61 9.97 -3.00 -14.50
CA ASP A 61 10.39 -3.65 -15.75
C ASP A 61 11.27 -4.89 -15.52
N GLN A 62 11.85 -5.00 -14.33
CA GLN A 62 12.59 -6.18 -13.90
C GLN A 62 11.66 -7.39 -13.71
N GLN A 63 11.96 -8.47 -14.45
CA GLN A 63 11.15 -9.70 -14.43
C GLN A 63 11.28 -10.48 -13.12
N ASP A 64 12.41 -10.36 -12.43
CA ASP A 64 12.71 -10.98 -11.13
C ASP A 64 12.09 -10.22 -9.94
N VAL A 65 11.44 -9.07 -10.18
CA VAL A 65 10.84 -8.25 -9.13
C VAL A 65 9.34 -8.55 -8.98
N ARG A 66 8.97 -9.01 -7.79
CA ARG A 66 7.57 -9.28 -7.40
C ARG A 66 6.86 -8.03 -6.89
N THR A 67 7.49 -7.28 -6.01
CA THR A 67 6.88 -6.12 -5.36
C THR A 67 7.89 -4.99 -5.22
N VAL A 68 7.45 -3.78 -5.54
CA VAL A 68 8.22 -2.54 -5.35
C VAL A 68 7.60 -1.80 -4.18
N TYR A 69 8.30 -1.76 -3.06
CA TYR A 69 7.90 -1.03 -1.87
C TYR A 69 8.42 0.40 -1.91
N LEU A 70 7.50 1.35 -1.85
CA LEU A 70 7.82 2.76 -1.64
C LEU A 70 7.90 2.99 -0.14
N VAL A 71 9.12 3.12 0.37
CA VAL A 71 9.39 3.18 1.81
C VAL A 71 9.45 4.63 2.29
N ALA A 72 8.44 5.03 3.07
CA ALA A 72 8.43 6.34 3.73
C ALA A 72 9.45 6.37 4.88
N THR A 73 10.38 7.32 4.80
CA THR A 73 11.42 7.58 5.79
C THR A 73 11.51 9.07 6.11
N GLY A 74 12.30 9.45 7.11
CA GLY A 74 12.45 10.86 7.49
C GLY A 74 11.31 11.38 8.37
N GLY A 75 11.14 12.71 8.38
CA GLY A 75 10.30 13.40 9.35
C GLY A 75 9.13 14.14 8.71
N TRP A 76 7.98 13.48 8.55
CA TRP A 76 6.78 14.02 7.91
C TRP A 76 5.98 15.01 8.79
N GLU A 77 6.59 15.52 9.86
CA GLU A 77 5.94 16.38 10.87
C GLU A 77 5.53 17.76 10.36
N THR A 78 6.08 18.17 9.20
CA THR A 78 5.77 19.43 8.53
C THR A 78 4.52 19.34 7.65
N MET A 79 3.96 18.13 7.46
CA MET A 79 2.81 17.91 6.59
C MET A 79 1.50 18.34 7.26
N TRP A 80 0.92 19.42 6.75
CA TRP A 80 -0.43 19.87 7.10
C TRP A 80 -1.49 19.20 6.22
N LYS A 81 -2.77 19.26 6.62
CA LYS A 81 -3.89 18.63 5.89
C LYS A 81 -3.88 18.89 4.38
N ASN A 82 -3.55 20.12 3.95
CA ASN A 82 -3.53 20.49 2.53
C ASN A 82 -2.32 19.87 1.81
N ASN A 83 -1.16 19.82 2.48
CA ASN A 83 0.03 19.16 1.94
C ASN A 83 -0.15 17.65 1.84
N ILE A 84 -0.83 17.02 2.81
CA ILE A 84 -1.16 15.59 2.76
C ILE A 84 -2.03 15.30 1.54
N LYS A 85 -3.09 16.08 1.30
CA LYS A 85 -3.95 15.93 0.12
C LYS A 85 -3.18 16.06 -1.19
N ILE A 86 -2.45 17.15 -1.34
CA ILE A 86 -1.65 17.41 -2.54
C ILE A 86 -0.67 16.25 -2.76
N PHE A 87 0.08 15.85 -1.73
CA PHE A 87 1.05 14.76 -1.83
C PHE A 87 0.43 13.42 -2.23
N VAL A 88 -0.73 13.09 -1.66
CA VAL A 88 -1.46 11.88 -2.02
C VAL A 88 -1.90 11.92 -3.48
N GLU A 89 -2.46 13.03 -3.95
CA GLU A 89 -2.98 13.17 -5.31
C GLU A 89 -1.88 13.31 -6.37
N SER A 90 -0.84 14.09 -6.10
CA SER A 90 0.21 14.41 -7.07
C SER A 90 1.35 13.41 -7.10
N THR A 91 1.55 12.64 -6.02
CA THR A 91 2.75 11.81 -5.87
C THR A 91 2.37 10.36 -5.56
N LEU A 92 1.76 10.08 -4.42
CA LEU A 92 1.54 8.69 -4.00
C LEU A 92 0.58 7.93 -4.94
N ARG A 93 -0.57 8.53 -5.29
CA ARG A 93 -1.56 7.88 -6.18
C ARG A 93 -0.99 7.58 -7.56
N PRO A 94 -0.37 8.53 -8.28
CA PRO A 94 0.26 8.26 -9.56
C PRO A 94 1.25 7.10 -9.48
N SER A 95 2.10 7.07 -8.46
CA SER A 95 3.15 6.06 -8.33
C SER A 95 2.63 4.68 -7.98
N ILE A 96 1.66 4.58 -7.08
CA ILE A 96 0.96 3.31 -6.81
C ILE A 96 0.25 2.79 -8.06
N ASN A 97 -0.32 3.70 -8.87
CA ASN A 97 -1.06 3.33 -10.08
C ASN A 97 -0.16 2.94 -11.27
N MET A 98 1.16 3.12 -11.20
CA MET A 98 2.08 2.74 -12.27
C MET A 98 2.05 1.22 -12.54
N SER A 99 1.87 0.41 -11.49
CA SER A 99 1.80 -1.04 -11.64
C SER A 99 1.18 -1.71 -10.41
N PRO A 100 0.45 -2.82 -10.56
CA PRO A 100 -0.04 -3.62 -9.44
C PRO A 100 1.07 -4.18 -8.56
N LYS A 101 2.34 -4.17 -9.00
CA LYS A 101 3.52 -4.54 -8.20
C LYS A 101 3.88 -3.51 -7.13
N VAL A 102 3.40 -2.27 -7.24
CA VAL A 102 3.83 -1.17 -6.36
C VAL A 102 2.99 -1.14 -5.08
N ARG A 103 3.64 -1.04 -3.92
CA ARG A 103 2.98 -0.98 -2.60
C ARG A 103 3.67 0.02 -1.68
N GLY A 104 2.92 0.51 -0.70
CA GLY A 104 3.45 1.34 0.36
C GLY A 104 4.09 0.53 1.49
N LYS A 105 5.12 1.10 2.13
CA LYS A 105 5.75 0.57 3.34
C LYS A 105 6.31 1.71 4.19
N GLY A 106 6.36 1.53 5.50
CA GLY A 106 6.87 2.53 6.44
C GLY A 106 5.76 3.35 7.09
N ASP A 107 6.17 4.33 7.90
CA ASP A 107 5.27 5.14 8.73
C ASP A 107 5.37 6.62 8.36
N PHE A 108 4.24 7.25 8.10
CA PHE A 108 4.15 8.69 8.00
C PHE A 108 3.89 9.29 9.38
N ASN A 109 4.91 9.89 9.99
CA ASN A 109 4.79 10.64 11.26
C ASN A 109 4.24 12.06 11.04
N PHE A 110 3.11 12.19 10.33
CA PHE A 110 2.46 13.46 10.07
C PHE A 110 2.23 14.28 11.34
N ARG A 111 2.15 15.61 11.18
CA ARG A 111 1.81 16.51 12.29
C ARG A 111 0.57 16.01 13.05
N PRO A 112 0.56 16.02 14.39
CA PRO A 112 -0.57 15.53 15.17
C PRO A 112 -1.91 16.15 14.75
N GLY A 113 -2.93 15.29 14.64
CA GLY A 113 -4.28 15.65 14.22
C GLY A 113 -4.48 15.93 12.73
N GLN A 114 -3.42 16.18 11.93
CA GLN A 114 -3.59 16.59 10.53
C GLN A 114 -4.14 15.48 9.64
N ALA A 115 -3.72 14.23 9.85
CA ALA A 115 -4.24 13.07 9.11
C ALA A 115 -5.76 12.89 9.35
N SER A 116 -6.23 13.11 10.57
CA SER A 116 -7.66 13.00 10.92
C SER A 116 -8.54 14.04 10.20
N LEU A 117 -7.97 15.14 9.72
CA LEU A 117 -8.67 16.15 8.92
C LEU A 117 -8.83 15.75 7.46
N VAL A 118 -8.20 14.65 7.03
CA VAL A 118 -8.23 14.09 5.68
C VAL A 118 -8.49 12.58 5.73
N PRO A 119 -9.68 12.17 6.23
CA PRO A 119 -9.94 10.77 6.57
C PRO A 119 -9.91 9.85 5.35
N GLU A 120 -10.37 10.31 4.19
CA GLU A 120 -10.38 9.51 2.95
C GLU A 120 -8.95 9.22 2.47
N ASP A 121 -8.09 10.23 2.45
CA ASP A 121 -6.68 10.07 2.05
C ASP A 121 -5.89 9.27 3.08
N SER A 122 -6.15 9.48 4.37
CA SER A 122 -5.53 8.69 5.44
C SER A 122 -5.90 7.22 5.33
N LEU A 123 -7.18 6.92 5.09
CA LEU A 123 -7.63 5.55 4.85
C LEU A 123 -6.97 4.97 3.61
N TRP A 124 -6.94 5.73 2.50
CA TRP A 124 -6.30 5.29 1.26
C TRP A 124 -4.81 4.96 1.47
N ILE A 125 -4.06 5.82 2.16
CA ILE A 125 -2.64 5.59 2.51
C ILE A 125 -2.49 4.25 3.23
N THR A 126 -3.32 3.98 4.25
CA THR A 126 -3.23 2.73 5.01
C THR A 126 -3.60 1.50 4.18
N GLN A 127 -4.55 1.63 3.25
CA GLN A 127 -4.92 0.56 2.33
C GLN A 127 -3.79 0.19 1.36
N GLN A 128 -2.90 1.13 1.02
CA GLN A 128 -1.75 0.86 0.17
C GLN A 128 -0.57 0.21 0.91
N GLY A 129 -0.61 0.09 2.24
CA GLY A 129 0.38 -0.63 3.05
C GLY A 129 1.24 0.23 3.97
N TRP A 130 1.13 1.56 3.90
CA TRP A 130 1.78 2.46 4.86
C TRP A 130 1.03 2.48 6.20
N THR A 131 1.72 2.93 7.25
CA THR A 131 1.08 3.33 8.51
C THR A 131 1.15 4.84 8.69
N ILE A 132 0.31 5.37 9.57
CA ILE A 132 0.28 6.80 9.90
C ILE A 132 0.44 6.92 11.41
N ASN A 133 1.47 7.66 11.83
CA ASN A 133 1.79 7.98 13.21
C ASN A 133 1.84 6.77 14.14
N LYS A 134 2.28 5.61 13.64
CA LYS A 134 2.29 4.36 14.40
C LYS A 134 3.10 4.46 15.70
N TYR A 135 4.16 5.26 15.68
CA TYR A 135 5.09 5.37 16.81
C TYR A 135 4.94 6.67 17.60
N ARG A 136 3.94 7.51 17.29
CA ARG A 136 3.66 8.71 18.09
C ARG A 136 2.98 8.35 19.41
N SER A 137 3.35 9.08 20.46
CA SER A 137 2.70 8.99 21.75
C SER A 137 1.31 9.64 21.70
N PRO A 138 0.27 9.05 22.32
CA PRO A 138 -1.04 9.70 22.45
C PRO A 138 -1.00 11.10 23.09
N LYS A 139 0.05 11.41 23.86
CA LYS A 139 0.24 12.73 24.49
C LYS A 139 0.56 13.84 23.49
N GLU A 140 1.03 13.51 22.30
CA GLU A 140 1.36 14.48 21.25
C GLU A 140 0.11 15.00 20.51
N TYR A 141 -1.06 14.42 20.78
CA TYR A 141 -2.35 14.81 20.19
C TYR A 141 -3.20 15.71 21.11
N GLN A 142 -2.68 16.07 22.28
CA GLN A 142 -3.32 16.94 23.27
C GLN A 142 -2.92 18.40 23.02
#